data_AF-A0A7X4D8B8-F1
#
_entry.id   AF-A0A7X4D8B8-F1
#
_cell.length_a   1.000
_cell.length_b   1.000
_cell.length_c   1.000
_cell.angle_alpha   90.00
_cell.angle_beta   90.00
_cell.angle_gamma   90.00
#
_symmetry.space_group_name_H-M   'P 1'
#
loop_
_entity.id
_entity.type
_entity.pdbx_description
1 polymer ?
#
loop_
_entity_poly.entity_id
_entity_poly.type
_entity_poly.pdbx_seq_one_letter_code
_entity_poly.pdbx_strand_id
1 'polypeptide(L)'
;MFKIKKRPLKPAKEPQLYNVLENYTDFDPPGNVMVCAMAGEENIEHHAKVLGESYEIPLEDVRRLLTDGGLYAYPEAGGVVTRGMFVCRIDPAGQAPKQTWVLDLEQTAQAEQLAKFSDIPLAEAVERVFYRGLPGELQERLTQKNLGLDYSKLERSVARGGDIRYIDFRKDWSPYFKRKCSMPDGSMVETGGIGEFAELHGITVAQAQTLMEQGGTLELEDGVLACQVINNQPTVARFNAKQYAKAKELMESQSLHVMDALSEMALNDPVLMRALRRAERESSG
;
A
#
# COMPACT_ATOMS: atom_id res chain seq x y z
N MET A 1 -33.80 -26.03 -41.62
CA MET A 1 -34.14 -24.84 -40.80
C MET A 1 -33.07 -24.68 -39.73
N PHE A 2 -32.16 -23.71 -39.85
CA PHE A 2 -31.02 -23.56 -38.94
C PHE A 2 -31.43 -22.81 -37.65
N LYS A 3 -31.36 -23.49 -36.50
CA LYS A 3 -31.57 -22.85 -35.19
C LYS A 3 -30.31 -22.07 -34.79
N ILE A 4 -30.30 -20.77 -35.07
CA ILE A 4 -29.28 -19.85 -34.54
C ILE A 4 -29.41 -19.84 -33.02
N LYS A 5 -28.47 -20.47 -32.31
CA LYS A 5 -28.33 -20.27 -30.86
C LYS A 5 -27.96 -18.81 -30.64
N LYS A 6 -28.87 -18.00 -30.07
CA LYS A 6 -28.48 -16.71 -29.49
C LYS A 6 -27.32 -16.98 -28.53
N ARG A 7 -26.16 -16.35 -28.75
CA ARG A 7 -25.12 -16.31 -27.71
C ARG A 7 -25.78 -15.68 -26.48
N PRO A 8 -25.58 -16.22 -25.26
CA PRO A 8 -25.93 -15.45 -24.08
C PRO A 8 -25.19 -14.11 -24.17
N LEU A 9 -25.90 -13.02 -23.87
CA LEU A 9 -25.21 -11.78 -23.52
C LEU A 9 -24.24 -12.15 -22.39
N LYS A 10 -22.95 -11.80 -22.54
CA LYS A 10 -22.06 -11.82 -21.38
C LYS A 10 -22.75 -10.99 -20.30
N PRO A 11 -22.79 -11.43 -19.02
CA PRO A 11 -23.19 -10.53 -17.95
C PRO A 11 -22.32 -9.27 -18.08
N ALA A 12 -22.95 -8.11 -18.01
CA ALA A 12 -22.21 -6.86 -18.01
C ALA A 12 -21.24 -6.93 -16.83
N LYS A 13 -19.93 -6.85 -17.11
CA LYS A 13 -18.92 -6.79 -16.06
C LYS A 13 -19.26 -5.54 -15.25
N GLU A 14 -19.42 -5.69 -13.93
CA GLU A 14 -19.76 -4.55 -13.08
C GLU A 14 -18.74 -3.43 -13.28
N PRO A 15 -19.17 -2.14 -13.27
CA PRO A 15 -18.29 -1.03 -13.52
C PRO A 15 -17.17 -1.03 -12.47
N GLN A 16 -15.94 -1.31 -12.90
CA GLN A 16 -14.79 -1.30 -12.00
C GLN A 16 -14.52 0.14 -11.58
N LEU A 17 -14.79 0.45 -10.30
CA LEU A 17 -14.57 1.79 -9.74
C LEU A 17 -13.13 2.27 -9.99
N TYR A 18 -12.15 1.43 -9.66
CA TYR A 18 -10.75 1.68 -9.97
C TYR A 18 -10.39 0.95 -11.25
N ASN A 19 -9.83 1.70 -12.21
CA ASN A 19 -9.36 1.17 -13.48
C ASN A 19 -7.91 1.58 -13.81
N VAL A 20 -7.31 2.42 -12.96
CA VAL A 20 -5.87 2.67 -12.84
C VAL A 20 -5.46 2.36 -11.39
N LEU A 21 -4.37 1.62 -11.21
CA LEU A 21 -3.80 1.30 -9.90
C LEU A 21 -2.28 1.51 -9.99
N GLU A 22 -1.77 2.53 -9.30
CA GLU A 22 -0.33 2.81 -9.19
C GLU A 22 0.10 2.64 -7.72
N ASN A 23 1.29 2.13 -7.48
CA ASN A 23 1.83 1.93 -6.12
C ASN A 23 3.05 2.82 -5.88
N TYR A 24 2.94 3.75 -4.95
CA TYR A 24 4.03 4.59 -4.48
C TYR A 24 4.45 4.12 -3.08
N THR A 25 5.15 2.98 -3.06
CA THR A 25 5.93 2.52 -1.92
C THR A 25 7.12 3.47 -1.71
N ASP A 26 7.36 3.87 -0.47
CA ASP A 26 8.55 4.62 -0.05
C ASP A 26 9.15 3.90 1.17
N PHE A 27 10.43 4.05 1.44
CA PHE A 27 11.07 3.26 2.48
C PHE A 27 10.71 3.73 3.89
N ASP A 28 10.48 5.01 4.10
CA ASP A 28 10.06 5.56 5.39
C ASP A 28 8.56 5.96 5.39
N PRO A 29 7.90 6.10 6.56
CA PRO A 29 6.48 6.45 6.67
C PRO A 29 6.13 7.67 5.78
N PRO A 30 5.29 7.51 4.73
CA PRO A 30 4.15 6.60 4.59
C PRO A 30 4.36 5.09 4.53
N GLY A 31 5.51 4.60 4.07
CA GLY A 31 5.69 3.18 3.73
C GLY A 31 4.98 2.80 2.42
N ASN A 32 3.66 3.00 2.31
CA ASN A 32 2.91 2.74 1.08
C ASN A 32 1.80 3.78 0.83
N VAL A 33 1.73 4.28 -0.42
CA VAL A 33 0.58 5.01 -0.95
C VAL A 33 0.08 4.35 -2.24
N MET A 34 -0.99 3.56 -2.13
CA MET A 34 -1.71 3.08 -3.30
C MET A 34 -2.59 4.19 -3.86
N VAL A 35 -2.40 4.49 -5.15
CA VAL A 35 -3.20 5.45 -5.92
C VAL A 35 -4.22 4.66 -6.74
N CYS A 36 -5.46 4.66 -6.26
CA CYS A 36 -6.56 3.93 -6.83
C CYS A 36 -7.45 4.89 -7.64
N ALA A 37 -7.23 4.95 -8.96
CA ALA A 37 -7.78 6.00 -9.82
C ALA A 37 -8.79 5.48 -10.87
N MET A 38 -9.62 6.40 -11.35
CA MET A 38 -10.71 6.15 -12.29
C MET A 38 -10.68 7.15 -13.46
N ALA A 39 -10.55 6.63 -14.68
CA ALA A 39 -10.84 7.35 -15.92
C ALA A 39 -12.22 6.92 -16.47
N GLY A 40 -13.07 7.90 -16.83
CA GLY A 40 -14.44 7.66 -17.32
C GLY A 40 -15.52 8.37 -16.49
N GLU A 41 -16.79 8.03 -16.72
CA GLU A 41 -17.94 8.59 -16.00
C GLU A 41 -18.11 7.95 -14.62
N GLU A 42 -18.47 8.76 -13.63
CA GLU A 42 -18.66 8.33 -12.24
C GLU A 42 -20.09 7.82 -11.99
N ASN A 43 -20.21 6.62 -11.43
CA ASN A 43 -21.47 6.14 -10.86
C ASN A 43 -21.45 6.38 -9.34
N ILE A 44 -21.98 7.53 -8.90
CA ILE A 44 -21.96 7.96 -7.49
C ILE A 44 -22.61 6.92 -6.55
N GLU A 45 -23.66 6.21 -6.98
CA GLU A 45 -24.32 5.18 -6.17
C GLU A 45 -23.42 3.96 -5.92
N HIS A 46 -22.79 3.44 -6.98
CA HIS A 46 -21.83 2.34 -6.85
C HIS A 46 -20.58 2.79 -6.07
N HIS A 47 -20.11 4.00 -6.34
CA HIS A 47 -18.95 4.59 -5.71
C HIS A 47 -19.15 4.79 -4.19
N ALA A 48 -20.28 5.39 -3.78
CA ALA A 48 -20.61 5.62 -2.39
C ALA A 48 -20.72 4.32 -1.61
N LYS A 49 -21.25 3.25 -2.23
CA LYS A 49 -21.26 1.91 -1.64
C LYS A 49 -19.84 1.40 -1.40
N VAL A 50 -18.98 1.41 -2.41
CA VAL A 50 -17.61 0.85 -2.29
C VAL A 50 -16.76 1.62 -1.28
N LEU A 51 -16.86 2.95 -1.21
CA LEU A 51 -16.15 3.72 -0.19
C LEU A 51 -16.75 3.53 1.21
N GLY A 52 -18.08 3.50 1.35
CA GLY A 52 -18.73 3.25 2.64
C GLY A 52 -18.37 1.88 3.23
N GLU A 53 -18.30 0.84 2.38
CA GLU A 53 -17.81 -0.49 2.76
C GLU A 53 -16.29 -0.51 3.01
N SER A 54 -15.48 0.27 2.29
CA SER A 54 -14.01 0.32 2.47
C SER A 54 -13.54 1.09 3.68
N TYR A 55 -14.27 2.15 4.05
CA TYR A 55 -13.85 3.13 5.07
C TYR A 55 -14.77 3.13 6.31
N GLU A 56 -15.84 2.32 6.32
CA GLU A 56 -16.81 2.18 7.42
C GLU A 56 -17.56 3.50 7.72
N ILE A 57 -17.88 4.25 6.66
CA ILE A 57 -18.61 5.53 6.70
C ILE A 57 -20.07 5.29 6.28
N PRO A 58 -21.08 5.90 6.95
CA PRO A 58 -22.48 5.79 6.56
C PRO A 58 -22.72 6.20 5.09
N LEU A 59 -23.48 5.39 4.35
CA LEU A 59 -23.68 5.54 2.90
C LEU A 59 -24.16 6.95 2.49
N GLU A 60 -25.06 7.55 3.27
CA GLU A 60 -25.58 8.90 2.99
C GLU A 60 -24.52 9.99 3.17
N ASP A 61 -23.63 9.85 4.16
CA ASP A 61 -22.48 10.75 4.33
C ASP A 61 -21.50 10.60 3.17
N VAL A 62 -21.23 9.36 2.71
CA VAL A 62 -20.38 9.14 1.54
C VAL A 62 -21.00 9.73 0.26
N ARG A 63 -22.30 9.58 0.02
CA ARG A 63 -23.00 10.24 -1.10
C ARG A 63 -22.85 11.76 -1.04
N ARG A 64 -23.05 12.35 0.14
CA ARG A 64 -22.89 13.79 0.39
C ARG A 64 -21.46 14.24 0.09
N LEU A 65 -20.45 13.57 0.66
CA LEU A 65 -19.03 13.86 0.44
C LEU A 65 -18.63 13.72 -1.04
N LEU A 66 -19.14 12.71 -1.76
CA LEU A 66 -18.89 12.54 -3.18
C LEU A 66 -19.61 13.59 -4.07
N THR A 67 -20.63 14.27 -3.56
CA THR A 67 -21.40 15.28 -4.30
C THR A 67 -20.88 16.70 -4.02
N ASP A 68 -20.70 17.03 -2.74
CA ASP A 68 -20.41 18.39 -2.26
C ASP A 68 -18.93 18.59 -1.88
N GLY A 69 -18.19 17.49 -1.68
CA GLY A 69 -16.87 17.49 -1.04
C GLY A 69 -16.97 17.62 0.49
N GLY A 70 -15.82 17.84 1.14
CA GLY A 70 -15.72 18.14 2.57
C GLY A 70 -15.04 17.06 3.40
N LEU A 71 -15.36 17.04 4.68
CA LEU A 71 -14.70 16.25 5.72
C LEU A 71 -15.71 15.36 6.46
N TYR A 72 -15.26 14.18 6.87
CA TYR A 72 -15.94 13.31 7.82
C TYR A 72 -14.96 12.95 8.95
N ALA A 73 -15.23 13.46 10.15
CA ALA A 73 -14.51 13.04 11.34
C ALA A 73 -15.10 11.71 11.84
N TYR A 74 -14.24 10.74 12.14
CA TYR A 74 -14.68 9.48 12.70
C TYR A 74 -15.18 9.67 14.15
N PRO A 75 -16.30 9.03 14.54
CA PRO A 75 -16.80 9.13 15.91
C PRO A 75 -15.82 8.45 16.89
N GLU A 76 -15.67 9.02 18.08
CA GLU A 76 -14.83 8.48 19.16
C GLU A 76 -15.46 7.20 19.76
N ALA A 77 -15.25 6.07 19.09
CA ALA A 77 -15.60 4.75 19.60
C ALA A 77 -14.51 4.27 20.57
N GLY A 78 -14.88 3.91 21.80
CA GLY A 78 -13.94 3.56 22.87
C GLY A 78 -13.01 2.39 22.53
N GLY A 79 -11.79 2.73 22.12
CA GLY A 79 -10.75 1.81 21.66
C GLY A 79 -9.58 2.58 21.04
N VAL A 80 -8.58 1.87 20.49
CA VAL A 80 -7.48 2.51 19.74
C VAL A 80 -7.95 2.80 18.31
N VAL A 81 -8.71 3.88 18.15
CA VAL A 81 -9.12 4.38 16.83
C VAL A 81 -7.87 4.87 16.10
N THR A 82 -7.61 4.36 14.89
CA THR A 82 -6.47 4.78 14.07
C THR A 82 -6.83 5.80 12.99
N ARG A 83 -8.11 5.91 12.61
CA ARG A 83 -8.62 6.85 11.60
C ARG A 83 -9.19 8.09 12.26
N GLY A 84 -8.70 9.29 11.92
CA GLY A 84 -9.22 10.55 12.48
C GLY A 84 -10.21 11.25 11.55
N MET A 85 -9.83 11.48 10.30
CA MET A 85 -10.70 12.11 9.29
C MET A 85 -10.61 11.43 7.93
N PHE A 86 -11.76 11.22 7.29
CA PHE A 86 -11.86 11.00 5.84
C PHE A 86 -12.11 12.34 5.14
N VAL A 87 -11.48 12.53 3.99
CA VAL A 87 -11.55 13.77 3.20
C VAL A 87 -12.04 13.45 1.79
N CYS A 88 -12.94 14.29 1.25
CA CYS A 88 -13.25 14.34 -0.17
C CYS A 88 -13.02 15.76 -0.70
N ARG A 89 -11.99 15.91 -1.54
CA ARG A 89 -11.69 17.13 -2.28
C ARG A 89 -12.37 17.07 -3.66
N ILE A 90 -13.21 18.06 -3.94
CA ILE A 90 -13.68 18.38 -5.29
C ILE A 90 -13.04 19.72 -5.69
N ASP A 91 -12.47 19.79 -6.89
CA ASP A 91 -12.04 21.07 -7.47
C ASP A 91 -13.27 21.83 -8.00
N PRO A 92 -13.61 23.02 -7.48
CA PRO A 92 -14.76 23.80 -7.95
C PRO A 92 -14.61 24.31 -9.39
N ALA A 93 -13.39 24.30 -9.96
CA ALA A 93 -13.16 24.62 -11.36
C ALA A 93 -13.26 23.38 -12.30
N GLY A 94 -13.34 22.16 -11.75
CA GLY A 94 -13.43 20.91 -12.52
C GLY A 94 -12.21 20.58 -13.39
N GLN A 95 -11.05 21.15 -13.08
CA GLN A 95 -9.79 20.99 -13.82
C GLN A 95 -8.94 19.84 -13.24
N ALA A 96 -8.92 19.69 -11.91
CA ALA A 96 -8.31 18.56 -11.23
C ALA A 96 -9.32 17.43 -10.98
N PRO A 97 -8.87 16.15 -10.89
CA PRO A 97 -9.74 15.05 -10.49
C PRO A 97 -10.20 15.22 -9.04
N LYS A 98 -11.40 14.68 -8.74
CA LYS A 98 -11.88 14.47 -7.36
C LYS A 98 -10.88 13.59 -6.62
N GLN A 99 -10.58 13.90 -5.37
CA GLN A 99 -9.57 13.19 -4.58
C GLN A 99 -10.12 12.83 -3.20
N THR A 100 -9.90 11.60 -2.76
CA THR A 100 -10.25 11.15 -1.40
C THR A 100 -9.07 10.51 -0.69
N TRP A 101 -9.02 10.67 0.62
CA TRP A 101 -8.00 10.06 1.48
C TRP A 101 -8.49 9.97 2.92
N VAL A 102 -7.76 9.21 3.74
CA VAL A 102 -7.90 9.21 5.20
C VAL A 102 -6.66 9.85 5.82
N LEU A 103 -6.85 10.55 6.94
CA LEU A 103 -5.81 10.93 7.89
C LEU A 103 -5.93 10.07 9.15
N ASP A 104 -4.79 9.67 9.70
CA ASP A 104 -4.71 9.09 11.04
C ASP A 104 -4.97 10.13 12.15
N LEU A 105 -5.00 9.71 13.41
CA LEU A 105 -5.20 10.62 14.55
C LEU A 105 -4.08 11.67 14.70
N GLU A 106 -2.82 11.32 14.42
CA GLU A 106 -1.70 12.26 14.56
C GLU A 106 -1.78 13.35 13.50
N GLN A 107 -2.04 12.97 12.25
CA GLN A 107 -2.28 13.91 11.16
C GLN A 107 -3.53 14.76 11.37
N THR A 108 -4.59 14.18 11.94
CA THR A 108 -5.81 14.93 12.27
C THR A 108 -5.48 16.01 13.31
N ALA A 109 -4.79 15.65 14.39
CA ALA A 109 -4.32 16.61 15.39
C ALA A 109 -3.34 17.65 14.80
N GLN A 110 -2.45 17.26 13.89
CA GLN A 110 -1.56 18.19 13.17
C GLN A 110 -2.35 19.16 12.29
N ALA A 111 -3.40 18.71 11.60
CA ALA A 111 -4.24 19.55 10.75
C ALA A 111 -5.11 20.52 11.57
N GLU A 112 -5.69 20.06 12.68
CA GLU A 112 -6.43 20.90 13.61
C GLU A 112 -5.54 21.98 14.26
N GLN A 113 -4.32 21.60 14.67
CA GLN A 113 -3.32 22.56 15.15
C GLN A 113 -2.91 23.54 14.05
N LEU A 114 -2.63 23.08 12.84
CA LEU A 114 -2.23 23.93 11.71
C LEU A 114 -3.33 24.93 11.35
N ALA A 115 -4.59 24.49 11.28
CA ALA A 115 -5.75 25.37 11.07
C ALA A 115 -5.84 26.45 12.15
N LYS A 116 -5.77 26.04 13.42
CA LYS A 116 -5.90 26.93 14.59
C LYS A 116 -4.73 27.92 14.76
N PHE A 117 -3.50 27.53 14.44
CA PHE A 117 -2.32 28.40 14.57
C PHE A 117 -2.09 29.29 13.35
N SER A 118 -2.61 28.92 12.17
CA SER A 118 -2.42 29.69 10.92
C SER A 118 -3.64 30.51 10.48
N ASP A 119 -4.77 30.38 11.19
CA ASP A 119 -6.08 30.97 10.86
C ASP A 119 -6.56 30.59 9.44
N ILE A 120 -6.39 29.31 9.07
CA ILE A 120 -6.82 28.74 7.78
C ILE A 120 -7.96 27.73 7.96
N PRO A 121 -8.84 27.52 6.94
CA PRO A 121 -9.88 26.51 6.99
C PRO A 121 -9.30 25.10 7.22
N LEU A 122 -9.98 24.29 8.06
CA LEU A 122 -9.54 22.92 8.35
C LEU A 122 -9.39 22.07 7.06
N ALA A 123 -10.25 22.27 6.07
CA ALA A 123 -10.16 21.62 4.76
C ALA A 123 -8.83 21.91 4.03
N GLU A 124 -8.28 23.11 4.18
CA GLU A 124 -6.97 23.48 3.62
C GLU A 124 -5.82 22.92 4.48
N ALA A 125 -6.00 22.87 5.81
CA ALA A 125 -5.01 22.31 6.72
C ALA A 125 -4.83 20.79 6.52
N VAL A 126 -5.92 20.02 6.36
CA VAL A 126 -5.83 18.58 6.05
C VAL A 126 -5.18 18.33 4.68
N GLU A 127 -5.43 19.20 3.69
CA GLU A 127 -4.81 19.13 2.37
C GLU A 127 -3.29 19.34 2.47
N ARG A 128 -2.85 20.39 3.18
CA ARG A 128 -1.43 20.70 3.43
C ARG A 128 -0.72 19.59 4.20
N VAL A 129 -1.35 19.00 5.22
CA VAL A 129 -0.80 17.87 6.00
C VAL A 129 -0.73 16.59 5.18
N PHE A 130 -1.70 16.37 4.28
CA PHE A 130 -1.70 15.20 3.40
C PHE A 130 -0.59 15.24 2.35
N TYR A 131 -0.57 16.25 1.46
CA TYR A 131 0.39 16.29 0.35
C TYR A 131 1.85 16.40 0.81
N ARG A 132 2.11 17.13 1.90
CA ARG A 132 3.47 17.23 2.49
C ARG A 132 4.04 15.86 2.88
N GLY A 133 3.17 14.91 3.24
CA GLY A 133 3.55 13.56 3.64
C GLY A 133 3.54 12.53 2.51
N LEU A 134 3.30 12.90 1.24
CA LEU A 134 3.34 11.94 0.12
C LEU A 134 4.79 11.69 -0.36
N PRO A 135 5.07 10.50 -0.94
CA PRO A 135 6.37 10.22 -1.55
C PRO A 135 6.74 11.25 -2.63
N GLY A 136 8.04 11.52 -2.77
CA GLY A 136 8.53 12.57 -3.68
C GLY A 136 8.09 12.40 -5.14
N GLU A 137 8.14 11.17 -5.66
CA GLU A 137 7.64 10.88 -7.01
C GLU A 137 6.13 11.16 -7.11
N LEU A 138 5.32 10.75 -6.12
CA LEU A 138 3.87 10.96 -6.17
C LEU A 138 3.53 12.46 -6.16
N GLN A 139 4.26 13.28 -5.40
CA GLN A 139 4.12 14.75 -5.45
C GLN A 139 4.40 15.29 -6.86
N GLU A 140 5.46 14.83 -7.53
CA GLU A 140 5.75 15.23 -8.91
C GLU A 140 4.66 14.75 -9.89
N ARG A 141 4.27 13.47 -9.80
CA ARG A 141 3.22 12.84 -10.64
C ARG A 141 1.91 13.60 -10.56
N LEU A 142 1.51 14.08 -9.37
CA LEU A 142 0.28 14.85 -9.17
C LEU A 142 0.27 16.22 -9.88
N THR A 143 1.43 16.76 -10.26
CA THR A 143 1.52 17.96 -11.12
C THR A 143 1.30 17.67 -12.60
N GLN A 144 1.39 16.40 -13.01
CA GLN A 144 1.34 15.97 -14.40
C GLN A 144 -0.08 15.56 -14.80
N LYS A 145 -0.50 15.88 -16.03
CA LYS A 145 -1.84 15.50 -16.51
C LYS A 145 -1.98 13.98 -16.47
N ASN A 146 -3.05 13.49 -15.82
CA ASN A 146 -3.31 12.06 -15.64
C ASN A 146 -2.12 11.30 -15.03
N LEU A 147 -1.44 11.88 -14.04
CA LEU A 147 -0.27 11.32 -13.35
C LEU A 147 0.94 11.04 -14.26
N GLY A 148 0.97 11.60 -15.47
CA GLY A 148 2.00 11.29 -16.47
C GLY A 148 1.90 9.85 -17.02
N LEU A 149 0.73 9.22 -16.95
CA LEU A 149 0.54 7.84 -17.39
C LEU A 149 0.74 7.67 -18.90
N ASP A 150 1.48 6.61 -19.25
CA ASP A 150 1.66 6.20 -20.63
C ASP A 150 0.44 5.42 -21.13
N TYR A 151 -0.48 6.14 -21.78
CA TYR A 151 -1.69 5.59 -22.41
C TYR A 151 -1.43 4.48 -23.45
N SER A 152 -0.20 4.27 -23.93
CA SER A 152 0.14 3.14 -24.80
C SER A 152 0.31 1.81 -24.03
N LYS A 153 0.56 1.89 -22.71
CA LYS A 153 0.75 0.74 -21.81
C LYS A 153 -0.52 0.32 -21.06
N LEU A 154 -1.50 1.22 -20.92
CA LEU A 154 -2.78 0.94 -20.25
C LEU A 154 -3.68 -0.02 -21.07
N GLU A 155 -4.60 -0.73 -20.41
CA GLU A 155 -5.59 -1.55 -21.12
C GLU A 155 -6.47 -0.63 -22.00
N ARG A 156 -6.81 -1.09 -23.22
CA ARG A 156 -7.59 -0.31 -24.21
C ARG A 156 -9.00 0.08 -23.74
N SER A 157 -9.51 -0.55 -22.69
CA SER A 157 -10.70 -0.18 -21.92
C SER A 157 -10.48 1.15 -21.18
N VAL A 158 -9.44 1.19 -20.34
CA VAL A 158 -9.00 2.31 -19.49
C VAL A 158 -8.58 3.50 -20.34
N ALA A 159 -7.74 3.27 -21.35
CA ALA A 159 -7.28 4.31 -22.27
C ALA A 159 -8.42 4.97 -23.08
N ARG A 160 -9.60 4.34 -23.17
CA ARG A 160 -10.83 4.92 -23.76
C ARG A 160 -11.69 5.67 -22.76
N GLY A 161 -11.48 5.52 -21.46
CA GLY A 161 -12.12 6.34 -20.42
C GLY A 161 -11.66 7.80 -20.45
N GLY A 162 -10.50 8.08 -21.07
CA GLY A 162 -9.97 9.42 -21.27
C GLY A 162 -9.14 9.90 -20.07
N ASP A 163 -9.42 11.11 -19.61
CA ASP A 163 -8.75 11.71 -18.47
C ASP A 163 -9.22 11.11 -17.14
N ILE A 164 -8.34 11.08 -16.14
CA ILE A 164 -8.68 10.67 -14.77
C ILE A 164 -9.69 11.68 -14.20
N ARG A 165 -10.79 11.17 -13.65
CA ARG A 165 -11.84 11.97 -13.00
C ARG A 165 -11.81 11.87 -11.47
N TYR A 166 -11.26 10.78 -10.96
CA TYR A 166 -11.23 10.50 -9.53
C TYR A 166 -9.97 9.72 -9.12
N ILE A 167 -9.46 10.00 -7.91
CA ILE A 167 -8.34 9.31 -7.26
C ILE A 167 -8.69 9.05 -5.78
N ASP A 168 -8.59 7.80 -5.35
CA ASP A 168 -8.61 7.38 -3.94
C ASP A 168 -7.18 7.06 -3.50
N PHE A 169 -6.67 7.78 -2.50
CA PHE A 169 -5.35 7.52 -1.93
C PHE A 169 -5.47 6.55 -0.75
N ARG A 170 -5.30 5.26 -1.05
CA ARG A 170 -5.19 4.20 -0.05
C ARG A 170 -3.75 4.16 0.47
N LYS A 171 -3.42 5.14 1.30
CA LYS A 171 -2.19 5.18 2.09
C LYS A 171 -2.34 4.29 3.32
N ASP A 172 -1.37 3.41 3.56
CA ASP A 172 -1.33 2.57 4.76
C ASP A 172 -0.83 3.39 5.96
N TRP A 173 -1.73 4.22 6.49
CA TRP A 173 -1.55 4.96 7.73
C TRP A 173 -1.58 4.04 8.94
N SER A 174 -0.51 3.29 9.07
CA SER A 174 -0.22 2.47 10.22
C SER A 174 1.27 2.61 10.54
N PRO A 175 1.65 3.12 11.73
CA PRO A 175 3.02 2.89 12.25
C PRO A 175 3.27 1.39 12.47
N TYR A 176 2.22 0.56 12.30
CA TYR A 176 2.30 -0.89 12.26
C TYR A 176 2.35 -1.49 10.83
N PHE A 177 2.51 -0.71 9.75
CA PHE A 177 2.97 -1.24 8.46
C PHE A 177 4.47 -1.53 8.53
N LYS A 178 4.80 -2.46 9.43
CA LYS A 178 6.16 -2.81 9.81
C LYS A 178 6.74 -3.75 8.77
N ARG A 179 8.00 -3.54 8.39
CA ARG A 179 8.71 -4.51 7.53
C ARG A 179 8.89 -5.79 8.32
N LYS A 180 8.16 -6.83 7.92
CA LYS A 180 8.15 -8.15 8.58
C LYS A 180 9.40 -8.92 8.17
N CYS A 181 10.37 -8.99 9.07
CA CYS A 181 11.53 -9.84 8.95
C CYS A 181 11.26 -11.19 9.64
N SER A 182 11.32 -12.28 8.89
CA SER A 182 11.34 -13.64 9.45
C SER A 182 12.71 -13.90 10.07
N MET A 183 12.80 -14.05 11.39
CA MET A 183 14.07 -14.24 12.11
C MET A 183 14.51 -15.71 12.15
N PRO A 184 15.79 -16.00 12.50
CA PRO A 184 16.35 -17.37 12.47
C PRO A 184 15.66 -18.37 13.40
N ASP A 185 14.97 -17.89 14.45
CA ASP A 185 14.19 -18.66 15.41
C ASP A 185 12.71 -18.80 15.02
N GLY A 186 12.30 -18.20 13.90
CA GLY A 186 10.93 -18.14 13.40
C GLY A 186 10.10 -16.99 13.98
N SER A 187 10.64 -16.15 14.86
CA SER A 187 9.93 -14.94 15.28
C SER A 187 9.75 -13.97 14.09
N MET A 188 8.60 -13.31 14.03
CA MET A 188 8.38 -12.21 13.10
C MET A 188 8.75 -10.92 13.81
N VAL A 189 9.86 -10.29 13.40
CA VAL A 189 10.26 -8.96 13.90
C VAL A 189 9.81 -7.91 12.90
N GLU A 190 9.47 -6.74 13.42
CA GLU A 190 8.61 -5.78 12.76
C GLU A 190 9.14 -4.36 13.00
N THR A 191 9.74 -3.75 11.98
CA THR A 191 10.39 -2.42 12.05
C THR A 191 9.64 -1.35 11.25
N GLY A 192 9.55 -0.13 11.79
CA GLY A 192 8.76 1.00 11.26
C GLY A 192 9.52 2.04 10.42
N GLY A 193 10.85 1.92 10.26
CA GLY A 193 11.65 2.84 9.44
C GLY A 193 12.94 2.18 8.91
N ILE A 194 13.62 2.78 7.94
CA ILE A 194 14.82 2.17 7.32
C ILE A 194 16.03 2.19 8.26
N GLY A 195 16.10 3.20 9.14
CA GLY A 195 17.10 3.28 10.21
C GLY A 195 16.97 2.16 11.25
N GLU A 196 15.75 1.92 11.76
CA GLU A 196 15.49 0.85 12.74
C GLU A 196 15.80 -0.54 12.17
N PHE A 197 15.45 -0.79 10.89
CA PHE A 197 15.83 -2.02 10.21
C PHE A 197 17.35 -2.17 10.08
N ALA A 198 18.06 -1.10 9.73
CA ALA A 198 19.52 -1.12 9.63
C ALA A 198 20.17 -1.40 10.99
N GLU A 199 19.69 -0.77 12.07
CA GLU A 199 20.15 -0.99 13.45
C GLU A 199 19.89 -2.43 13.94
N LEU A 200 18.67 -2.94 13.78
CA LEU A 200 18.28 -4.32 14.15
C LEU A 200 19.19 -5.39 13.52
N HIS A 201 19.67 -5.14 12.30
CA HIS A 201 20.48 -6.07 11.53
C HIS A 201 21.98 -5.79 11.57
N GLY A 202 22.42 -4.70 12.20
CA GLY A 202 23.84 -4.32 12.28
C GLY A 202 24.44 -3.89 10.93
N ILE A 203 23.62 -3.34 10.03
CA ILE A 203 24.01 -2.91 8.68
C ILE A 203 23.89 -1.40 8.52
N THR A 204 24.44 -0.83 7.45
CA THR A 204 24.22 0.58 7.11
C THR A 204 22.87 0.80 6.44
N VAL A 205 22.31 2.01 6.57
CA VAL A 205 21.07 2.41 5.88
C VAL A 205 21.17 2.25 4.36
N ALA A 206 22.35 2.54 3.76
CA ALA A 206 22.56 2.37 2.32
C ALA A 206 22.49 0.89 1.88
N GLN A 207 23.02 -0.04 2.69
CA GLN A 207 22.86 -1.49 2.46
C GLN A 207 21.40 -1.93 2.63
N ALA A 208 20.69 -1.39 3.63
CA ALA A 208 19.28 -1.66 3.83
C ALA A 208 18.43 -1.20 2.64
N GLN A 209 18.64 0.02 2.14
CA GLN A 209 17.98 0.56 0.95
C GLN A 209 18.27 -0.32 -0.27
N THR A 210 19.55 -0.59 -0.56
CA THR A 210 19.96 -1.44 -1.70
C THR A 210 19.28 -2.82 -1.68
N LEU A 211 19.25 -3.48 -0.50
CA LEU A 211 18.64 -4.79 -0.32
C LEU A 211 17.11 -4.75 -0.49
N MET A 212 16.44 -3.67 -0.08
CA MET A 212 14.99 -3.51 -0.19
C MET A 212 14.54 -3.11 -1.61
N GLU A 213 15.33 -2.31 -2.31
CA GLU A 213 15.10 -1.89 -3.71
C GLU A 213 15.32 -3.05 -4.69
N GLN A 214 16.42 -3.79 -4.53
CA GLN A 214 16.94 -4.71 -5.54
C GLN A 214 16.72 -6.19 -5.20
N GLY A 215 16.40 -6.50 -3.94
CA GLY A 215 16.33 -7.86 -3.43
C GLY A 215 17.70 -8.54 -3.35
N GLY A 216 17.70 -9.87 -3.30
CA GLY A 216 18.91 -10.70 -3.24
C GLY A 216 19.36 -10.98 -1.81
N THR A 217 20.67 -11.10 -1.60
CA THR A 217 21.25 -11.51 -0.30
C THR A 217 22.35 -10.56 0.18
N LEU A 218 22.35 -10.27 1.48
CA LEU A 218 23.41 -9.52 2.17
C LEU A 218 23.98 -10.38 3.30
N GLU A 219 25.24 -10.81 3.18
CA GLU A 219 25.93 -11.56 4.26
C GLU A 219 26.14 -10.67 5.50
N LEU A 220 25.98 -11.26 6.68
CA LEU A 220 26.21 -10.65 8.00
C LEU A 220 27.33 -11.42 8.73
N GLU A 221 27.89 -10.84 9.80
CA GLU A 221 28.87 -11.56 10.64
C GLU A 221 28.33 -12.86 11.25
N ASP A 222 27.01 -12.93 11.51
CA ASP A 222 26.34 -14.07 12.14
C ASP A 222 25.44 -14.89 11.20
N GLY A 223 25.40 -14.57 9.90
CA GLY A 223 24.43 -15.17 8.98
C GLY A 223 24.24 -14.43 7.65
N VAL A 224 22.98 -14.33 7.20
CA VAL A 224 22.61 -13.66 5.95
C VAL A 224 21.20 -13.09 6.04
N LEU A 225 20.97 -11.93 5.43
CA LEU A 225 19.64 -11.44 5.06
C LEU A 225 19.33 -11.85 3.63
N ALA A 226 18.13 -12.38 3.39
CA ALA A 226 17.57 -12.61 2.08
C ALA A 226 16.34 -11.72 1.89
N CYS A 227 16.29 -10.99 0.78
CA CYS A 227 15.17 -10.15 0.40
C CYS A 227 14.61 -10.59 -0.96
N GLN A 228 13.29 -10.78 -1.04
CA GLN A 228 12.59 -11.02 -2.30
C GLN A 228 11.57 -9.90 -2.52
N VAL A 229 11.74 -9.15 -3.61
CA VAL A 229 10.80 -8.09 -4.01
C VAL A 229 9.75 -8.70 -4.95
N ILE A 230 8.49 -8.66 -4.56
CA ILE A 230 7.36 -9.14 -5.37
C ILE A 230 6.35 -8.00 -5.49
N ASN A 231 6.02 -7.58 -6.72
CA ASN A 231 5.12 -6.44 -6.97
C ASN A 231 5.51 -5.15 -6.20
N ASN A 232 6.81 -4.83 -6.18
CA ASN A 232 7.44 -3.76 -5.41
C ASN A 232 7.36 -3.89 -3.86
N GLN A 233 6.91 -5.02 -3.33
CA GLN A 233 6.89 -5.28 -1.88
C GLN A 233 8.11 -6.15 -1.48
N PRO A 234 9.07 -5.62 -0.70
CA PRO A 234 10.20 -6.41 -0.20
C PRO A 234 9.80 -7.30 0.98
N THR A 235 9.99 -8.60 0.84
CA THR A 235 9.82 -9.59 1.92
C THR A 235 11.21 -10.06 2.37
N VAL A 236 11.51 -9.98 3.67
CA VAL A 236 12.86 -10.24 4.21
C VAL A 236 12.88 -11.41 5.19
N ALA A 237 13.90 -12.25 5.12
CA ALA A 237 14.23 -13.25 6.12
C ALA A 237 15.70 -13.14 6.54
N ARG A 238 15.97 -13.25 7.85
CA ARG A 238 17.32 -13.40 8.41
C ARG A 238 17.56 -14.87 8.73
N PHE A 239 18.67 -15.41 8.26
CA PHE A 239 19.12 -16.77 8.56
C PHE A 239 20.42 -16.72 9.34
N ASN A 240 20.58 -17.57 10.35
CA ASN A 240 21.85 -17.68 11.08
C ASN A 240 22.90 -18.46 10.26
N ALA A 241 24.18 -18.37 10.63
CA ALA A 241 25.29 -19.00 9.94
C ALA A 241 25.12 -20.53 9.73
N LYS A 242 24.44 -21.25 10.64
CA LYS A 242 24.17 -22.68 10.50
C LYS A 242 23.08 -22.97 9.46
N GLN A 243 22.00 -22.19 9.46
CA GLN A 243 20.97 -22.23 8.43
C GLN A 243 21.55 -21.87 7.05
N TYR A 244 22.42 -20.86 6.99
CA TYR A 244 23.05 -20.44 5.75
C TYR A 244 24.07 -21.46 5.21
N ALA A 245 24.87 -22.09 6.08
CA ALA A 245 25.76 -23.19 5.69
C ALA A 245 24.97 -24.35 5.06
N LYS A 246 23.87 -24.79 5.69
CA LYS A 246 22.97 -25.80 5.14
C LYS A 246 22.33 -25.38 3.81
N ALA A 247 22.06 -24.08 3.61
CA ALA A 247 21.59 -23.58 2.32
C ALA A 247 22.70 -23.61 1.25
N LYS A 248 23.97 -23.32 1.60
CA LYS A 248 25.11 -23.48 0.67
C LYS A 248 25.33 -24.96 0.30
N GLU A 249 25.18 -25.89 1.24
CA GLU A 249 25.18 -27.34 0.97
C GLU A 249 24.07 -27.77 -0.01
N LEU A 250 22.84 -27.25 0.13
CA LEU A 250 21.73 -27.50 -0.80
C LEU A 250 21.97 -26.86 -2.17
N MET A 251 22.52 -25.64 -2.21
CA MET A 251 22.87 -24.92 -3.43
C MET A 251 23.89 -25.72 -4.27
N GLU A 252 24.94 -26.25 -3.64
CA GLU A 252 25.95 -27.07 -4.30
C GLU A 252 25.42 -28.46 -4.71
N SER A 253 24.70 -29.15 -3.82
CA SER A 253 24.24 -30.52 -4.08
C SER A 253 23.08 -30.64 -5.07
N GLN A 254 22.27 -29.59 -5.24
CA GLN A 254 21.13 -29.56 -6.15
C GLN A 254 21.28 -28.58 -7.33
N SER A 255 22.41 -27.87 -7.45
CA SER A 255 22.64 -26.81 -8.45
C SER A 255 21.60 -25.68 -8.44
N LEU A 256 21.10 -25.32 -7.25
CA LEU A 256 20.07 -24.29 -7.07
C LEU A 256 20.68 -22.88 -7.05
N HIS A 257 19.84 -21.85 -7.22
CA HIS A 257 20.23 -20.48 -6.88
C HIS A 257 20.16 -20.27 -5.34
N VAL A 258 20.95 -19.34 -4.80
CA VAL A 258 21.07 -19.14 -3.34
C VAL A 258 19.74 -18.83 -2.66
N MET A 259 18.85 -18.07 -3.32
CA MET A 259 17.51 -17.75 -2.81
C MET A 259 16.59 -18.99 -2.76
N ASP A 260 16.70 -19.88 -3.75
CA ASP A 260 15.90 -21.11 -3.81
C ASP A 260 16.38 -22.09 -2.74
N ALA A 261 17.70 -22.24 -2.60
CA ALA A 261 18.31 -23.08 -1.57
C ALA A 261 18.03 -22.58 -0.14
N LEU A 262 18.00 -21.26 0.09
CA LEU A 262 17.55 -20.67 1.36
C LEU A 262 16.07 -20.93 1.63
N SER A 263 15.22 -20.83 0.60
CA SER A 263 13.79 -21.10 0.69
C SER A 263 13.51 -22.59 0.98
N GLU A 264 14.17 -23.51 0.29
CA GLU A 264 14.07 -24.95 0.55
C GLU A 264 14.62 -25.31 1.94
N MET A 265 15.74 -24.71 2.35
CA MET A 265 16.29 -24.88 3.70
C MET A 265 15.25 -24.47 4.76
N ALA A 266 14.57 -23.34 4.56
CA ALA A 266 13.54 -22.81 5.47
C ALA A 266 12.28 -23.68 5.52
N LEU A 267 11.78 -24.13 4.36
CA LEU A 267 10.66 -25.07 4.26
C LEU A 267 10.95 -26.42 4.93
N ASN A 268 12.23 -26.80 5.02
CA ASN A 268 12.71 -28.00 5.70
C ASN A 268 13.24 -27.74 7.14
N ASP A 269 13.04 -26.54 7.71
CA ASP A 269 13.34 -26.24 9.11
C ASP A 269 12.06 -26.40 9.98
N PRO A 270 12.01 -27.41 10.89
CA PRO A 270 10.84 -27.62 11.73
C PRO A 270 10.54 -26.51 12.74
N VAL A 271 11.46 -25.56 12.96
CA VAL A 271 11.25 -24.37 13.81
C VAL A 271 10.53 -23.30 13.01
N LEU A 272 11.10 -22.89 11.87
CA LEU A 272 10.53 -21.87 10.98
C LEU A 272 9.12 -22.27 10.51
N MET A 273 8.93 -23.52 10.08
CA MET A 273 7.62 -24.01 9.63
C MET A 273 6.57 -24.15 10.75
N ARG A 274 6.96 -24.16 12.03
CA ARG A 274 6.00 -24.08 13.15
C ARG A 274 5.60 -22.65 13.46
N ALA A 275 6.51 -21.69 13.28
CA ALA A 275 6.25 -20.29 13.55
C ALA A 275 5.41 -19.64 12.44
N LEU A 276 5.71 -19.92 11.16
CA LEU A 276 4.86 -19.53 10.02
C LEU A 276 3.41 -19.99 10.21
N ARG A 277 3.21 -21.27 10.60
CA ARG A 277 1.87 -21.84 10.90
C ARG A 277 1.19 -21.30 12.16
N ARG A 278 1.86 -20.46 12.97
CA ARG A 278 1.24 -19.68 14.04
C ARG A 278 0.83 -18.31 13.52
N ALA A 279 1.74 -17.59 12.85
CA ALA A 279 1.45 -16.31 12.23
C ALA A 279 0.26 -16.39 11.24
N GLU A 280 0.19 -17.43 10.40
CA GLU A 280 -0.96 -17.71 9.52
C GLU A 280 -2.29 -17.73 10.30
N ARG A 281 -2.33 -18.40 11.46
CA ARG A 281 -3.52 -18.53 12.30
C ARG A 281 -3.89 -17.24 13.01
N GLU A 282 -2.89 -16.51 13.48
CA GLU A 282 -3.04 -15.20 14.14
C GLU A 282 -3.48 -14.11 13.14
N SER A 283 -3.23 -14.30 11.84
CA SER A 283 -3.75 -13.46 10.74
C SER A 283 -5.10 -13.91 10.16
N SER A 284 -5.71 -14.98 10.69
CA SER A 284 -6.94 -15.61 10.14
C SER A 284 -8.13 -15.63 11.12
N GLY A 285 -8.12 -14.78 12.16
CA GLY A 285 -9.14 -14.73 13.21
C GLY A 285 -9.40 -13.31 13.72
#